data_AF-A0A3N5QHN2-F1
#
_entry.id   AF-A0A3N5QHN2-F1
#
_cell.length_a   1.000
_cell.length_b   1.000
_cell.length_c   1.000
_cell.angle_alpha   90.00
_cell.angle_beta   90.00
_cell.angle_gamma   90.00
#
_symmetry.space_group_name_H-M   'P 1'
#
loop_
_entity.id
_entity.type
_entity.pdbx_description
1 polymer ?
#
loop_
_entity_poly.entity_id
_entity_poly.type
_entity_poly.pdbx_seq_one_letter_code
_entity_poly.pdbx_strand_id
1 'polypeptide(L)'
;MQFWKRAIPYERIMIAFASLGFYMLAFVIGGYILEITETTPFEKNLFEAASALGTVGLSTGITAGLSELGKVVIMLLMFCGRVGPLTFGSAILGQIPIHPAKPDGDLAV
;
A
#
# COMPACT_ATOMS: atom_id res chain seq x y z
N MET A 1 -24.48 -1.60 5.53
CA MET A 1 -24.24 -2.54 4.41
C MET A 1 -24.00 -3.93 5.00
N GLN A 2 -24.80 -4.93 4.62
CA GLN A 2 -24.73 -6.30 5.15
C GLN A 2 -24.21 -7.24 4.04
N PHE A 3 -23.19 -8.04 4.34
CA PHE A 3 -22.69 -9.08 3.43
C PHE A 3 -22.91 -10.44 4.11
N TRP A 4 -23.62 -11.35 3.45
CA TRP A 4 -23.93 -12.69 3.97
C TRP A 4 -24.56 -12.70 5.39
N LYS A 5 -25.52 -11.80 5.63
CA LYS A 5 -26.18 -11.57 6.94
C LYS A 5 -25.24 -11.09 8.07
N ARG A 6 -24.01 -10.67 7.77
CA ARG A 6 -23.10 -10.00 8.71
C ARG A 6 -22.97 -8.51 8.37
N ALA A 7 -23.13 -7.65 9.37
CA ALA A 7 -22.91 -6.22 9.21
C ALA A 7 -21.41 -5.94 9.09
N ILE A 8 -21.00 -5.17 8.05
CA ILE A 8 -19.62 -4.73 7.91
C ILE A 8 -19.42 -3.50 8.80
N PRO A 9 -18.54 -3.54 9.81
CA PRO A 9 -18.23 -2.37 10.62
C PRO A 9 -17.54 -1.30 9.76
N TYR A 10 -17.93 -0.03 9.94
CA TYR A 10 -17.43 1.12 9.19
C TYR A 10 -15.90 1.24 9.22
N GLU A 11 -15.28 0.80 10.30
CA GLU A 11 -13.83 0.79 10.50
C GLU A 11 -13.09 -0.03 9.42
N ARG A 12 -13.65 -1.18 9.01
CA ARG A 12 -13.07 -1.99 7.92
C ARG A 12 -13.13 -1.29 6.57
N ILE A 13 -14.19 -0.52 6.35
CA ILE A 13 -14.40 0.25 5.12
C ILE A 13 -13.36 1.37 5.05
N MET A 14 -13.17 2.11 6.15
CA MET A 14 -12.14 3.16 6.23
C MET A 14 -10.73 2.64 5.98
N ILE A 15 -10.38 1.51 6.60
CA ILE A 15 -9.08 0.86 6.38
C ILE A 15 -8.90 0.45 4.91
N ALA A 16 -9.93 -0.10 4.28
CA ALA A 16 -9.87 -0.47 2.87
C ALA A 16 -9.62 0.76 1.97
N PHE A 17 -10.35 1.86 2.18
CA PHE A 17 -10.15 3.10 1.43
C PHE A 17 -8.77 3.72 1.67
N ALA A 18 -8.29 3.72 2.92
CA ALA A 18 -6.95 4.20 3.25
C ALA A 18 -5.87 3.36 2.54
N SER A 19 -6.03 2.03 2.54
CA SER A 19 -5.09 1.13 1.85
C SER A 19 -5.09 1.34 0.33
N LEU A 20 -6.26 1.56 -0.26
CA LEU A 20 -6.41 1.85 -1.67
C LEU A 20 -5.70 3.16 -2.05
N GLY A 21 -5.91 4.22 -1.26
CA GLY A 21 -5.25 5.51 -1.47
C GLY A 21 -3.73 5.42 -1.39
N PHE A 22 -3.22 4.66 -0.41
CA PHE A 22 -1.78 4.42 -0.28
C PHE A 22 -1.18 3.72 -1.50
N TYR A 23 -1.80 2.62 -1.95
CA TYR A 23 -1.32 1.89 -3.13
C TYR A 23 -1.42 2.71 -4.41
N MET A 24 -2.49 3.49 -4.59
CA MET A 24 -2.62 4.41 -5.72
C MET A 24 -1.49 5.45 -5.75
N LEU A 25 -1.18 6.06 -4.60
CA LEU A 25 -0.11 7.05 -4.51
C LEU A 25 1.26 6.42 -4.80
N ALA A 26 1.55 5.27 -4.19
CA ALA A 26 2.79 4.53 -4.41
C ALA A 26 2.96 4.13 -5.87
N PHE A 27 1.88 3.71 -6.54
CA PHE A 27 1.89 3.36 -7.95
C PHE A 27 2.25 4.54 -8.85
N VAL A 28 1.60 5.69 -8.64
CA VAL A 28 1.85 6.89 -9.45
C VAL A 28 3.27 7.40 -9.25
N ILE A 29 3.74 7.49 -8.00
CA ILE A 29 5.09 7.97 -7.68
C ILE A 29 6.14 7.00 -8.25
N GLY A 30 5.99 5.70 -8.00
CA GLY A 30 6.94 4.69 -8.47
C GLY A 30 6.98 4.58 -9.98
N GLY A 31 5.82 4.58 -10.65
CA GLY A 31 5.73 4.60 -12.11
C GLY A 31 6.35 5.85 -12.72
N TYR A 32 6.13 7.02 -12.11
CA TYR A 32 6.72 8.27 -12.58
C TYR A 32 8.25 8.30 -12.43
N ILE A 33 8.79 7.80 -11.30
CA ILE A 33 10.25 7.70 -11.11
C ILE A 33 10.84 6.71 -12.13
N LEU A 34 10.17 5.59 -12.39
CA LEU A 34 10.61 4.62 -13.39
C LEU A 34 10.68 5.24 -14.78
N GLU A 35 9.67 6.04 -15.16
CA GLU A 35 9.62 6.72 -16.45
C GLU A 35 10.72 7.76 -16.64
N ILE A 36 11.12 8.48 -15.57
CA ILE A 36 12.26 9.41 -15.65
C ILE A 36 13.59 8.66 -15.76
N THR A 37 13.68 7.50 -15.12
CA THR A 37 14.94 6.76 -14.99
C THR A 37 15.22 5.87 -16.21
N GLU A 38 14.17 5.32 -16.83
CA GLU A 38 14.27 4.36 -17.92
C GLU A 38 13.74 4.93 -19.23
N THR A 39 14.47 4.71 -20.33
CA THR A 39 14.06 5.18 -21.68
C THR A 39 13.14 4.20 -22.40
N THR A 40 12.59 3.22 -21.69
CA THR A 40 11.72 2.18 -22.24
C THR A 40 10.29 2.69 -22.45
N PRO A 41 9.48 2.01 -23.29
CA PRO A 41 8.11 2.44 -23.54
C PRO A 41 7.29 2.53 -22.25
N PHE A 42 6.57 3.64 -22.08
CA PHE A 42 5.72 3.93 -20.91
C PHE A 42 4.83 2.76 -20.49
N GLU A 43 4.17 2.09 -21.45
CA GLU A 43 3.28 0.96 -21.18
C GLU A 43 3.98 -0.17 -20.43
N LYS A 44 5.25 -0.42 -20.75
CA LYS A 44 6.03 -1.48 -20.10
C LYS A 44 6.52 -1.03 -18.73
N ASN A 45 6.95 0.22 -18.58
CA ASN A 45 7.33 0.78 -17.27
C ASN A 45 6.16 0.75 -16.29
N LEU A 46 4.96 1.11 -16.76
CA LEU A 46 3.74 1.09 -15.97
C LEU A 46 3.34 -0.35 -15.59
N PHE A 47 3.52 -1.32 -16.50
CA PHE A 47 3.28 -2.72 -16.22
C PHE A 47 4.25 -3.27 -15.16
N GLU A 48 5.55 -2.94 -15.26
CA GLU A 48 6.55 -3.34 -14.26
C GLU A 48 6.24 -2.73 -12.89
N ALA A 49 5.91 -1.43 -12.84
CA ALA A 49 5.53 -0.77 -11.59
C ALA A 49 4.28 -1.41 -10.95
N ALA A 50 3.28 -1.77 -11.76
CA ALA A 50 2.05 -2.41 -11.29
C ALA A 50 2.32 -3.82 -10.76
N SER A 51 3.12 -4.59 -11.49
CA SER A 51 3.51 -5.95 -11.11
C SER A 51 4.36 -5.97 -9.86
N ALA A 52 5.32 -5.04 -9.73
CA ALA A 52 6.15 -4.87 -8.55
C ALA A 52 5.32 -4.50 -7.32
N LEU A 53 4.45 -3.49 -7.43
CA LEU A 53 3.59 -3.06 -6.33
C LEU A 53 2.59 -4.15 -5.91
N GLY A 54 2.02 -4.88 -6.88
CA GLY A 54 1.13 -6.00 -6.61
C GLY A 54 1.85 -7.28 -6.19
N THR A 55 3.19 -7.31 -6.19
CA THR A 55 4.03 -8.51 -5.98
C THR A 55 3.61 -9.69 -6.87
N VAL A 56 3.16 -9.39 -8.10
CA VAL A 56 2.65 -10.38 -9.06
C VAL A 56 3.79 -11.22 -9.64
N GLY A 57 4.99 -10.63 -9.76
CA GLY A 57 6.19 -11.32 -10.24
C GLY A 57 6.25 -11.53 -11.75
N LEU A 58 5.32 -10.92 -12.50
CA LEU A 58 5.35 -10.92 -13.96
C LEU A 58 6.16 -9.73 -14.48
N SER A 59 6.90 -9.92 -15.57
CA SER A 59 7.66 -8.87 -16.22
C SER A 59 7.48 -8.94 -17.73
N THR A 60 7.53 -7.78 -18.37
CA THR A 60 7.59 -7.62 -19.84
C THR A 60 8.95 -7.97 -20.42
N GLY A 61 9.89 -8.45 -19.58
CA GLY A 61 11.24 -8.85 -19.97
C GLY A 61 12.28 -7.73 -19.87
N ILE A 62 11.91 -6.54 -19.42
CA ILE A 62 12.84 -5.40 -19.29
C ILE A 62 13.55 -5.41 -17.93
N THR A 63 13.00 -6.05 -16.90
CA THR A 63 13.55 -6.06 -15.52
C THR A 63 15.07 -6.28 -15.44
N ALA A 64 15.64 -7.14 -16.29
CA ALA A 64 17.08 -7.41 -16.33
C ALA A 64 17.92 -6.22 -16.82
N GLY A 65 17.37 -5.43 -17.74
CA GLY A 65 18.01 -4.29 -18.41
C GLY A 65 17.77 -2.93 -17.74
N LEU A 66 17.00 -2.86 -16.65
CA LEU A 66 16.82 -1.60 -15.90
C LEU A 66 18.17 -1.09 -15.38
N SER A 67 18.28 0.23 -15.32
CA SER A 67 19.35 0.93 -14.61
C SER A 67 19.39 0.52 -13.13
N GLU A 68 20.53 0.78 -12.48
CA GLU A 68 20.68 0.50 -11.05
C GLU A 68 19.63 1.24 -10.20
N LEU A 69 19.31 2.48 -10.58
CA LEU A 69 18.26 3.27 -9.92
C LEU A 69 16.87 2.67 -10.15
N GLY A 70 16.54 2.25 -11.37
CA GLY A 70 15.26 1.61 -11.68
C GLY A 70 15.05 0.31 -10.88
N LYS A 71 16.11 -0.48 -10.71
CA LYS A 71 16.09 -1.70 -9.87
C LYS A 71 15.82 -1.39 -8.41
N VAL A 72 16.42 -0.33 -7.86
CA VAL A 72 16.14 0.10 -6.48
C VAL A 72 14.67 0.52 -6.32
N VAL A 73 14.11 1.23 -7.29
CA VAL A 73 12.70 1.64 -7.27
C VAL A 73 11.77 0.42 -7.29
N ILE A 74 12.03 -0.56 -8.16
CA ILE A 74 11.26 -1.82 -8.21
C ILE A 74 11.35 -2.58 -6.87
N MET A 75 12.53 -2.68 -6.27
CA MET A 75 12.70 -3.32 -4.97
C MET A 75 11.88 -2.62 -3.87
N LEU A 76 11.87 -1.29 -3.86
CA LEU A 76 11.05 -0.51 -2.92
C LEU A 76 9.55 -0.71 -3.18
N LEU A 77 9.13 -0.75 -4.44
CA LEU A 77 7.73 -1.02 -4.81
C LEU A 77 7.28 -2.40 -4.36
N MET A 78 8.11 -3.44 -4.53
CA MET A 78 7.83 -4.79 -4.04
C MET A 78 7.74 -4.85 -2.52
N PHE A 79 8.65 -4.15 -1.82
CA PHE A 79 8.63 -4.09 -0.36
C PHE A 79 7.36 -3.40 0.17
N CYS A 80 7.02 -2.23 -0.38
CA CYS A 80 5.78 -1.51 -0.04
C CYS A 80 4.53 -2.33 -0.38
N GLY A 81 4.53 -3.01 -1.53
CA GLY A 81 3.51 -3.95 -1.96
C GLY A 81 3.23 -5.03 -0.92
N ARG A 82 4.30 -5.72 -0.49
CA ARG A 82 4.24 -6.87 0.42
C ARG A 82 3.97 -6.50 1.88
N VAL A 83 4.62 -5.47 2.41
CA VAL A 83 4.46 -5.03 3.81
C VAL A 83 3.06 -4.45 4.02
N GLY A 84 2.58 -3.73 3.00
CA GLY A 84 1.24 -3.15 2.97
C GLY A 84 1.05 -1.96 3.91
N PRO A 85 0.01 -1.15 3.65
CA PRO A 85 -0.24 0.12 4.32
C PRO A 85 -0.56 -0.03 5.82
N LEU A 86 -1.16 -1.14 6.22
CA LEU A 86 -1.52 -1.38 7.62
C LEU A 86 -0.29 -1.58 8.51
N THR A 87 0.68 -2.35 8.02
CA THR A 87 1.95 -2.59 8.71
C THR A 87 2.84 -1.35 8.66
N PHE A 88 2.84 -0.64 7.54
CA PHE A 88 3.56 0.62 7.41
C PHE A 88 2.98 1.69 8.36
N GLY A 89 1.65 1.78 8.43
CA GLY A 89 0.94 2.67 9.33
C GLY A 89 1.20 2.36 10.79
N SER A 90 1.18 1.08 11.20
CA SER A 90 1.47 0.70 12.58
C SER A 90 2.95 0.90 12.96
N ALA A 91 3.88 0.72 12.03
CA ALA A 91 5.30 1.00 12.25
C ALA A 91 5.59 2.50 12.43
N ILE A 92 4.89 3.37 11.70
CA ILE A 92 5.07 4.83 11.79
C ILE A 92 4.31 5.43 12.98
N LEU A 93 3.07 5.00 13.22
CA LEU A 93 2.25 5.56 14.31
C LEU A 93 2.60 5.01 15.69
N GLY A 94 3.34 3.90 15.78
CA GLY A 94 3.53 3.18 17.04
C GLY A 94 2.19 2.63 17.55
N GLN A 95 2.22 1.60 18.38
CA GLN A 95 1.00 1.12 19.00
C GLN A 95 0.47 2.22 19.93
N ILE A 96 -0.53 2.98 19.51
CA ILE A 96 -1.30 3.82 20.43
C ILE A 96 -2.02 2.82 21.34
N PRO A 97 -1.63 2.69 22.63
CA PRO A 97 -2.36 1.80 23.53
C PRO A 97 -3.77 2.36 23.62
N ILE A 98 -4.73 1.56 23.17
CA ILE A 98 -6.15 1.90 23.24
C ILE A 98 -6.50 1.82 24.73
N HIS A 99 -6.39 2.94 25.45
CA HIS A 99 -6.78 3.00 26.85
C HIS A 99 -8.29 2.73 26.89
N PRO A 100 -8.74 1.63 27.52
CA PRO A 100 -10.17 1.34 27.59
C PRO A 100 -10.85 2.52 28.30
N ALA A 101 -11.90 3.06 27.67
CA ALA A 101 -12.70 4.11 28.26
C ALA A 101 -13.17 3.66 29.65
N LYS A 102 -12.90 4.48 30.67
CA LYS A 102 -13.33 4.27 32.05
C LYS A 102 -14.84 4.00 32.04
N PRO A 103 -15.35 2.94 32.70
CA PRO A 103 -16.78 2.75 32.81
C PRO A 103 -17.36 3.92 33.60
N ASP A 104 -18.38 4.57 33.04
CA ASP A 104 -19.19 5.59 33.69
C ASP A 104 -19.99 4.94 34.83
N GLY A 105 -19.29 4.64 35.92
CA GLY A 105 -19.81 4.14 37.18
C GLY A 105 -19.44 5.12 38.28
N ASP A 106 -19.90 6.36 38.16
CA ASP A 106 -19.98 7.30 39.29
C ASP A 106 -21.02 8.40 39.02
N LEU A 107 -22.26 8.00 38.74
CA LEU A 107 -23.42 8.83 39.04
C LEU A 107 -24.14 8.19 40.23
N ALA A 108 -23.44 8.18 41.36
CA ALA A 108 -24.05 8.08 42.67
C ALA A 108 -24.63 9.46 43.01
N VAL A 109 -25.92 9.66 42.73
CA VAL A 109 -26.85 10.58 43.44
C VAL A 109 -28.29 10.18 43.16
#